data_AF-A0A935JW39-F1
#
_entry.id   AF-A0A935JW39-F1
#
_cell.length_a   1.000
_cell.length_b   1.000
_cell.length_c   1.000
_cell.angle_alpha   90.00
_cell.angle_beta   90.00
_cell.angle_gamma   90.00
#
_symmetry.space_group_name_H-M   'P 1'
#
loop_
_entity.id
_entity.type
_entity.pdbx_description
1 polymer ?
#
loop_
_entity_poly.entity_id
_entity_poly.type
_entity_poly.pdbx_seq_one_letter_code
_entity_poly.pdbx_strand_id
1 'polypeptide(L)'
;MSSKKHSDSVADLNKAYEENEIGLKGIVSFAVGLFFLIVITFGLMWAMLNVLKDYNKENAGPANPMGMSEKERLPAEPRLQGAPGFGVESEKGWVNMELGIPQAEYRELYKQWLVLWEHGKKDAKTGTVTVMPIDEAKEKFLSQNVKAKSGAEAEALLKSSHAFISESSAGRMASEKRR
;
A
#
# COMPACT_ATOMS: atom_id res chain seq x y z
N MET A 1 -16.54 -31.86 56.13
CA MET A 1 -15.65 -32.54 57.08
C MET A 1 -15.89 -34.04 56.98
N SER A 2 -14.85 -34.81 56.69
CA SER A 2 -14.67 -36.21 57.13
C SER A 2 -13.21 -36.54 56.81
N SER A 3 -12.34 -36.42 57.82
CA SER A 3 -10.97 -36.92 57.72
C SER A 3 -11.06 -38.43 57.84
N LYS A 4 -11.07 -39.15 56.71
CA LYS A 4 -10.87 -40.59 56.74
C LYS A 4 -9.41 -40.79 57.15
N LYS A 5 -9.19 -41.20 58.40
CA LYS A 5 -7.91 -41.77 58.80
C LYS A 5 -7.72 -43.02 57.93
N HIS A 6 -6.68 -43.01 57.09
CA HIS A 6 -6.31 -44.16 56.28
C HIS A 6 -5.95 -45.30 57.24
N SER A 7 -6.76 -46.36 57.24
CA SER A 7 -6.45 -47.59 57.93
C SER A 7 -6.37 -48.66 56.86
N ASP A 8 -5.16 -49.04 56.48
CA ASP A 8 -4.91 -50.04 55.45
C ASP A 8 -5.53 -51.36 55.88
N SER A 9 -6.62 -51.73 55.22
CA SER A 9 -7.20 -53.05 55.42
C SER A 9 -6.36 -54.08 54.65
N VAL A 10 -6.32 -55.33 55.13
CA VAL A 10 -5.56 -56.43 54.50
C VAL A 10 -5.96 -56.66 53.03
N ALA A 11 -7.14 -56.19 52.62
CA ALA A 11 -7.62 -56.23 51.24
C ALA A 11 -6.95 -55.18 50.33
N ASP A 12 -6.50 -54.04 50.85
CA ASP A 12 -5.79 -53.01 50.07
C ASP A 12 -4.35 -53.42 49.74
N LEU A 13 -3.68 -54.13 50.65
CA LEU A 13 -2.31 -54.63 50.46
C LEU A 13 -2.18 -55.70 49.37
N ASN A 14 -3.30 -56.30 48.92
CA ASN A 14 -3.32 -57.34 47.88
C ASN A 14 -3.61 -56.80 46.47
N LYS A 15 -3.74 -55.48 46.28
CA LYS A 15 -3.91 -54.88 44.95
C LYS A 15 -2.56 -54.82 44.22
N ALA A 16 -2.53 -55.28 42.96
CA ALA A 16 -1.32 -55.30 42.13
C ALA A 16 -0.90 -53.92 41.58
N TYR A 17 -1.60 -52.85 41.96
CA TYR A 17 -1.34 -51.48 41.58
C TYR A 17 -1.70 -50.53 42.74
N GLU A 18 -1.00 -49.41 42.84
CA GLU A 18 -1.28 -48.35 43.81
C GLU A 18 -2.43 -47.48 43.29
N GLU A 19 -3.43 -47.19 44.13
CA GLU A 19 -4.50 -46.27 43.76
C GLU A 19 -3.96 -44.84 43.79
N ASN A 20 -3.97 -44.16 42.63
CA ASN A 20 -3.53 -42.77 42.54
C ASN A 20 -4.60 -41.84 43.13
N GLU A 21 -4.52 -41.58 44.43
CA GLU A 21 -5.38 -40.62 45.11
C GLU A 21 -4.98 -39.18 44.72
N ILE A 22 -5.59 -38.66 43.66
CA ILE A 22 -5.40 -37.26 43.25
C ILE A 22 -6.10 -36.36 44.27
N GLY A 23 -5.32 -35.48 44.91
CA GLY A 23 -5.81 -34.43 45.82
C GLY A 23 -6.61 -33.33 45.14
N LEU A 24 -7.75 -33.69 44.52
CA LEU A 24 -8.60 -32.83 43.69
C LEU A 24 -8.95 -31.52 44.39
N LYS A 25 -9.26 -31.58 45.69
CA LYS A 25 -9.61 -30.42 46.50
C LYS A 25 -8.47 -29.40 46.58
N GLY A 26 -7.22 -29.85 46.70
CA GLY A 26 -6.04 -28.99 46.74
C GLY A 26 -5.86 -28.26 45.40
N ILE A 27 -5.92 -29.01 44.30
CA ILE A 27 -5.80 -28.48 42.94
C ILE A 27 -6.89 -27.45 42.65
N VAL A 28 -8.15 -27.76 42.98
CA VAL A 28 -9.28 -26.84 42.79
C VAL A 28 -9.11 -25.58 43.63
N SER A 29 -8.72 -25.69 44.90
CA SER A 29 -8.50 -24.51 45.76
C SER A 29 -7.35 -23.62 45.28
N PHE A 30 -6.29 -24.23 44.74
CA PHE A 30 -5.18 -23.52 44.15
C PHE A 30 -5.58 -22.78 42.86
N ALA A 31 -6.33 -23.44 41.97
CA ALA A 31 -6.83 -22.84 40.73
C ALA A 31 -7.75 -21.64 41.02
N VAL A 32 -8.64 -21.77 42.01
CA VAL A 32 -9.52 -20.68 42.44
C VAL A 32 -8.70 -19.52 43.01
N GLY A 33 -7.70 -19.80 43.87
CA GLY A 33 -6.81 -18.78 44.41
C GLY A 33 -6.02 -18.05 43.33
N LEU A 34 -5.47 -18.79 42.37
CA LEU A 34 -4.74 -18.22 41.22
C LEU A 34 -5.66 -17.36 40.34
N PHE A 35 -6.89 -17.80 40.10
CA PHE A 35 -7.87 -17.03 39.35
C PHE A 35 -8.19 -15.69 40.03
N PHE A 36 -8.43 -15.69 41.34
CA PHE A 36 -8.68 -14.45 42.08
C PHE A 36 -7.46 -13.52 42.06
N LEU A 37 -6.25 -14.05 42.22
CA LEU A 37 -5.02 -13.27 42.11
C LEU A 37 -4.93 -12.55 40.77
N ILE A 38 -5.17 -13.27 39.66
CA ILE A 38 -5.15 -12.73 38.30
C ILE A 38 -6.17 -11.59 38.17
N VAL A 39 -7.43 -11.82 38.58
CA VAL A 39 -8.49 -10.81 38.50
C VAL A 39 -8.13 -9.56 39.30
N ILE A 40 -7.59 -9.73 40.52
CA ILE A 40 -7.14 -8.62 41.37
C ILE A 40 -6.00 -7.84 40.70
N THR A 41 -4.99 -8.53 40.15
CA THR A 41 -3.86 -7.89 39.47
C THR A 41 -4.32 -7.08 38.25
N PHE A 42 -5.22 -7.63 37.43
CA PHE A 42 -5.80 -6.88 36.31
C PHE A 42 -6.62 -5.67 36.78
N GLY A 43 -7.41 -5.82 37.85
CA GLY A 43 -8.16 -4.71 38.45
C GLY A 43 -7.24 -3.58 38.93
N LEU A 44 -6.14 -3.92 39.62
CA LEU A 44 -5.13 -2.97 40.07
C LEU A 44 -4.43 -2.27 38.91
N MET A 45 -4.03 -3.00 37.86
CA MET A 45 -3.43 -2.41 36.66
C MET A 45 -4.41 -1.46 35.96
N TRP A 46 -5.69 -1.84 35.87
CA TRP A 46 -6.73 -0.99 35.29
C TRP A 46 -6.94 0.29 36.10
N ALA A 47 -7.00 0.18 37.43
CA ALA A 47 -7.11 1.33 38.32
C ALA A 47 -5.88 2.27 38.18
N MET A 48 -4.67 1.71 38.18
CA MET A 48 -3.44 2.48 37.99
C MET A 48 -3.43 3.20 36.64
N LEU A 49 -3.88 2.53 35.57
CA LEU A 49 -3.96 3.13 34.23
C LEU A 49 -4.91 4.34 34.21
N ASN A 50 -6.04 4.26 34.91
CA ASN A 50 -6.97 5.38 35.00
C ASN A 50 -6.34 6.56 35.74
N VAL A 51 -5.67 6.32 36.87
CA VAL A 51 -4.93 7.37 37.60
C VAL A 51 -3.86 8.02 36.71
N LEU A 52 -3.10 7.22 35.94
CA LEU A 52 -2.08 7.74 35.02
C LEU A 52 -2.69 8.55 33.88
N LYS A 53 -3.86 8.14 33.36
CA LYS A 53 -4.58 8.89 32.31
C LYS A 53 -5.06 10.24 32.83
N ASP A 54 -5.64 10.27 34.03
CA ASP A 54 -6.10 11.50 34.65
C ASP A 54 -4.91 12.43 34.92
N TYR A 55 -3.82 11.89 35.47
CA TYR A 55 -2.57 12.64 35.67
C TYR A 55 -2.00 13.17 34.35
N ASN A 56 -1.98 12.37 33.28
CA ASN A 56 -1.51 12.81 31.97
C ASN A 56 -2.44 13.86 31.35
N LYS A 57 -3.75 13.81 31.60
CA LYS A 57 -4.69 14.82 31.12
C LYS A 57 -4.54 16.14 31.86
N GLU A 58 -4.28 16.10 33.17
CA GLU A 58 -4.04 17.28 34.00
C GLU A 58 -2.65 17.88 33.77
N ASN A 59 -1.64 17.04 33.50
CA ASN A 59 -0.25 17.46 33.24
C ASN A 59 0.14 17.44 31.77
N ALA A 60 -0.82 17.23 30.87
CA ALA A 60 -0.68 17.61 29.47
C ALA A 60 -0.68 19.14 29.44
N GLY A 61 0.45 19.72 29.84
CA GLY A 61 0.71 21.13 29.71
C GLY A 61 0.53 21.58 28.26
N PRO A 62 0.58 22.89 27.99
CA PRO A 62 0.54 23.38 26.62
C PRO A 62 1.57 22.61 25.80
N ALA A 63 1.17 22.15 24.61
CA ALA A 63 2.01 21.35 23.72
C ALA A 63 3.42 21.93 23.74
N ASN A 64 4.41 21.10 24.12
CA ASN A 64 5.79 21.54 24.30
C ASN A 64 6.15 22.44 23.10
N PRO A 65 6.56 23.71 23.30
CA PRO A 65 6.88 24.59 22.18
C PRO A 65 8.07 24.07 21.34
N MET A 66 8.81 23.09 21.87
CA MET A 66 9.86 22.34 21.16
C MET A 66 9.39 20.97 20.64
N GLY A 67 8.14 20.59 20.89
CA GLY A 67 7.51 19.38 20.37
C GLY A 67 7.14 19.60 18.92
N MET A 68 7.93 19.02 18.01
CA MET A 68 7.67 19.14 16.58
C MET A 68 6.25 18.70 16.25
N SER A 69 5.51 19.55 15.55
CA SER A 69 4.21 19.18 14.99
C SER A 69 4.34 17.99 14.04
N GLU A 70 3.28 17.21 13.80
CA GLU A 70 3.34 16.09 12.84
C GLU A 70 3.83 16.54 11.45
N LYS A 71 3.61 17.81 11.11
CA LYS A 71 4.07 18.45 9.88
C LYS A 71 5.58 18.79 9.90
N GLU A 72 6.12 19.16 11.06
CA GLU A 72 7.55 19.44 11.28
C GLU A 72 8.41 18.18 11.45
N ARG A 73 7.80 17.06 11.88
CA ARG A 73 8.47 15.74 11.91
C ARG A 73 8.75 15.19 10.51
N LEU A 74 8.08 15.71 9.49
CA LEU A 74 8.28 15.28 8.11
C LEU A 74 9.49 16.00 7.50
N PRO A 75 10.34 15.30 6.73
CA PRO A 75 11.44 15.95 6.02
C PRO A 75 10.92 17.04 5.09
N ALA A 76 11.73 18.09 4.92
CA ALA A 76 11.45 19.22 4.05
C ALA A 76 11.14 18.74 2.62
N GLU A 77 10.19 19.39 1.96
CA GLU A 77 9.91 19.15 0.55
C GLU A 77 11.18 19.43 -0.29
N PRO A 78 11.48 18.62 -1.33
CA PRO A 78 10.58 17.76 -2.09
C PRO A 78 10.56 16.31 -1.59
N ARG A 79 9.37 15.84 -1.20
CA ARG A 79 9.19 14.47 -0.73
C ARG A 79 9.17 13.51 -1.93
N LEU A 80 9.89 12.40 -1.83
CA LEU A 80 9.78 11.21 -2.69
C LEU A 80 8.51 10.38 -2.39
N GLN A 81 7.46 11.03 -1.90
CA GLN A 81 6.13 10.44 -1.73
C GLN A 81 5.27 11.03 -2.83
N GLY A 82 4.70 10.17 -3.69
CA GLY A 82 3.84 10.60 -4.80
C GLY A 82 2.85 11.63 -4.31
N ALA A 83 2.81 12.78 -4.99
CA ALA A 83 1.87 13.83 -4.67
C ALA A 83 0.46 13.22 -4.53
N PRO A 84 -0.36 13.68 -3.57
CA PRO A 84 -1.78 13.32 -3.59
C PRO A 84 -2.31 13.60 -5.00
N GLY A 85 -3.06 12.64 -5.55
CA GLY A 85 -3.51 12.73 -6.93
C GLY A 85 -4.33 14.01 -7.11
N PHE A 86 -3.99 14.82 -8.10
CA PHE A 86 -4.88 15.86 -8.58
C PHE A 86 -6.10 15.23 -9.27
N GLY A 87 -7.04 16.05 -9.70
CA GLY A 87 -8.17 15.54 -10.47
C GLY A 87 -7.77 15.24 -11.92
N VAL A 88 -8.48 14.29 -12.54
CA VAL A 88 -8.34 13.96 -13.96
C VAL A 88 -9.63 14.30 -14.68
N GLU A 89 -9.52 14.89 -15.87
CA GLU A 89 -10.66 15.12 -16.75
C GLU A 89 -11.04 13.80 -17.44
N SER A 90 -12.25 13.32 -17.18
CA SER A 90 -12.83 12.13 -17.80
C SER A 90 -13.91 12.54 -18.80
N GLU A 91 -14.31 11.63 -19.69
CA GLU A 91 -15.42 11.86 -20.62
C GLU A 91 -16.75 12.21 -19.91
N LYS A 92 -16.87 11.81 -18.63
CA LYS A 92 -18.02 12.12 -17.76
C LYS A 92 -17.85 13.40 -16.93
N GLY A 93 -16.74 14.12 -17.09
CA GLY A 93 -16.38 15.32 -16.35
C GLY A 93 -15.16 15.16 -15.44
N TRP A 94 -14.89 16.18 -14.64
CA TRP A 94 -13.76 16.22 -13.70
C TRP A 94 -13.93 15.22 -12.56
N VAL A 95 -12.92 14.37 -12.35
CA VAL A 95 -12.88 13.39 -11.25
C VAL A 95 -11.82 13.84 -10.25
N ASN A 96 -12.23 14.27 -9.05
CA ASN A 96 -11.30 14.64 -7.97
C ASN A 96 -10.67 13.37 -7.35
N MET A 97 -9.34 13.31 -7.26
CA MET A 97 -8.58 12.18 -6.69
C MET A 97 -7.67 12.58 -5.52
N GLU A 98 -7.89 13.74 -4.89
CA GLU A 98 -7.07 14.28 -3.79
C GLU A 98 -7.05 13.36 -2.55
N LEU A 99 -8.15 12.66 -2.29
CA LEU A 99 -8.29 11.68 -1.20
C LEU A 99 -7.95 10.24 -1.63
N GLY A 100 -7.52 10.06 -2.88
CA GLY A 100 -7.22 8.76 -3.47
C GLY A 100 -5.82 8.25 -3.13
N ILE A 101 -5.56 7.00 -3.51
CA ILE A 101 -4.22 6.42 -3.50
C ILE A 101 -3.35 7.25 -4.48
N PRO A 102 -2.05 7.50 -4.20
CA PRO A 102 -1.19 8.30 -5.10
C PRO A 102 -1.16 7.84 -6.57
N GLN A 103 -1.47 6.56 -6.83
CA GLN A 103 -1.49 5.97 -8.17
C GLN A 103 -2.87 6.04 -8.85
N ALA A 104 -3.86 6.70 -8.24
CA ALA A 104 -5.24 6.74 -8.74
C ALA A 104 -5.34 7.45 -10.10
N GLU A 105 -4.65 8.58 -10.27
CA GLU A 105 -4.61 9.32 -11.53
C GLU A 105 -4.07 8.48 -12.68
N TYR A 106 -2.90 7.86 -12.45
CA TYR A 106 -2.25 7.01 -13.45
C TYR A 106 -3.16 5.87 -13.88
N ARG A 107 -3.85 5.24 -12.92
CA ARG A 107 -4.78 4.15 -13.21
C ARG A 107 -5.95 4.59 -14.07
N GLU A 108 -6.49 5.78 -13.83
CA GLU A 108 -7.63 6.27 -14.60
C GLU A 108 -7.21 6.70 -16.01
N LEU A 109 -6.08 7.41 -16.12
CA LEU A 109 -5.48 7.74 -17.42
C LEU A 109 -5.14 6.47 -18.21
N TYR A 110 -4.62 5.44 -17.55
CA TYR A 110 -4.30 4.17 -18.20
C TYR A 110 -5.55 3.48 -18.76
N LYS A 111 -6.69 3.51 -18.04
CA LYS A 111 -7.96 3.00 -18.57
C LYS A 111 -8.42 3.78 -19.80
N GLN A 112 -8.38 5.12 -19.75
CA GLN A 112 -8.72 5.96 -20.90
C GLN A 112 -7.81 5.63 -22.09
N TRP A 113 -6.52 5.43 -21.83
CA TRP A 113 -5.56 5.10 -22.86
C TRP A 113 -5.80 3.73 -23.48
N LEU A 114 -6.18 2.71 -22.69
CA LEU A 114 -6.57 1.40 -23.21
C LEU A 114 -7.77 1.48 -24.16
N VAL A 115 -8.81 2.23 -23.77
CA VAL A 115 -9.99 2.45 -24.63
C VAL A 115 -9.60 3.14 -25.93
N LEU A 116 -8.74 4.15 -25.86
CA LEU A 116 -8.21 4.84 -27.04
C LEU A 116 -7.36 3.93 -27.92
N TRP A 117 -6.64 2.98 -27.32
CA TRP A 117 -5.80 2.04 -28.06
C TRP A 117 -6.66 1.01 -28.82
N GLU A 118 -7.70 0.49 -28.17
CA GLU A 118 -8.59 -0.50 -28.78
C GLU A 118 -9.51 0.10 -29.85
N HIS A 119 -10.08 1.28 -29.60
CA HIS A 119 -11.13 1.84 -30.47
C HIS A 119 -10.70 3.07 -31.28
N GLY A 120 -9.57 3.69 -30.94
CA GLY A 120 -9.18 4.98 -31.50
C GLY A 120 -10.09 6.13 -31.06
N LYS A 121 -9.87 7.31 -31.64
CA LYS A 121 -10.68 8.51 -31.41
C LYS A 121 -10.82 9.32 -32.67
N LYS A 122 -12.05 9.72 -32.97
CA LYS A 122 -12.38 10.69 -34.01
C LYS A 122 -12.78 11.99 -33.34
N ASP A 123 -12.36 13.11 -33.92
CA ASP A 123 -12.81 14.42 -33.47
C ASP A 123 -14.30 14.58 -33.79
N ALA A 124 -15.11 14.89 -32.79
CA ALA A 124 -16.57 14.98 -32.90
C ALA A 124 -17.02 16.12 -33.82
N LYS A 125 -16.22 17.18 -33.97
CA LYS A 125 -16.56 18.34 -34.80
C LYS A 125 -16.16 18.17 -36.26
N THR A 126 -14.97 17.64 -36.51
CA THR A 126 -14.41 17.55 -37.86
C THR A 126 -14.52 16.16 -38.48
N GLY A 127 -14.86 15.14 -37.68
CA GLY A 127 -14.88 13.74 -38.13
C GLY A 127 -13.51 13.17 -38.47
N THR A 128 -12.44 13.94 -38.25
CA THR A 128 -11.06 13.53 -38.54
C THR A 128 -10.59 12.51 -37.50
N VAL A 129 -9.86 11.49 -37.95
CA VAL A 129 -9.30 10.47 -37.05
C VAL A 129 -8.10 11.08 -36.33
N THR A 130 -8.24 11.36 -35.04
CA THR A 130 -7.16 11.89 -34.20
C THR A 130 -6.25 10.78 -33.71
N VAL A 131 -6.81 9.62 -33.36
CA VAL A 131 -6.09 8.43 -32.91
C VAL A 131 -6.67 7.21 -33.61
N MET A 132 -5.82 6.33 -34.14
CA MET A 132 -6.21 5.12 -34.86
C MET A 132 -5.63 3.88 -34.17
N PRO A 133 -6.40 2.78 -34.04
CA PRO A 133 -5.87 1.51 -33.55
C PRO A 133 -4.70 1.03 -34.41
N ILE A 134 -3.74 0.35 -33.78
CA ILE A 134 -2.49 -0.05 -34.44
C ILE A 134 -2.74 -0.96 -35.65
N ASP A 135 -3.72 -1.84 -35.58
CA ASP A 135 -4.00 -2.80 -36.66
C ASP A 135 -4.66 -2.13 -37.85
N GLU A 136 -5.64 -1.24 -37.62
CA GLU A 136 -6.20 -0.39 -38.68
C GLU A 136 -5.12 0.52 -39.31
N ALA A 137 -4.20 1.04 -38.49
CA ALA A 137 -3.11 1.87 -38.96
C ALA A 137 -2.15 1.08 -39.85
N LYS A 138 -1.83 -0.18 -39.52
CA LYS A 138 -1.02 -1.08 -40.36
C LYS A 138 -1.71 -1.34 -41.69
N GLU A 139 -2.99 -1.68 -41.69
CA GLU A 139 -3.74 -1.96 -42.93
C GLU A 139 -3.77 -0.73 -43.86
N LYS A 140 -4.03 0.46 -43.30
CA LYS A 140 -3.99 1.71 -44.07
C LYS A 140 -2.58 2.06 -44.55
N PHE A 141 -1.55 1.78 -43.76
CA PHE A 141 -0.17 2.02 -44.19
C PHE A 141 0.23 1.07 -45.33
N LEU A 142 -0.16 -0.20 -45.25
CA LEU A 142 0.12 -1.18 -46.29
C LEU A 142 -0.65 -0.87 -47.58
N SER A 143 -1.89 -0.38 -47.50
CA SER A 143 -2.67 0.00 -48.69
C SER A 143 -2.09 1.19 -49.44
N GLN A 144 -1.29 2.04 -48.80
CA GLN A 144 -0.56 3.12 -49.44
C GLN A 144 0.61 2.66 -50.33
N ASN A 145 0.89 1.35 -50.40
CA ASN A 145 1.99 0.77 -51.20
C ASN A 145 3.32 1.48 -50.93
N VAL A 146 3.60 1.78 -49.66
CA VAL A 146 4.84 2.44 -49.26
C VAL A 146 6.01 1.49 -49.54
N LYS A 147 6.83 1.84 -50.54
CA LYS A 147 8.03 1.07 -50.86
C LYS A 147 9.03 1.22 -49.71
N ALA A 148 9.64 0.11 -49.31
CA ALA A 148 10.78 0.15 -48.40
C ALA A 148 11.88 1.01 -49.04
N LYS A 149 12.25 2.11 -48.36
CA LYS A 149 13.35 2.96 -48.83
C LYS A 149 14.65 2.17 -48.69
N SER A 150 15.38 1.98 -49.79
CA SER A 150 16.66 1.28 -49.83
C SER A 150 17.72 2.16 -50.50
N GLY A 151 18.99 2.01 -50.10
CA GLY A 151 20.11 2.77 -50.66
C GLY A 151 20.32 4.14 -50.01
N ALA A 152 20.82 5.10 -50.79
CA ALA A 152 21.28 6.41 -50.28
C ALA A 152 20.18 7.22 -49.54
N GLU A 153 18.92 7.11 -49.97
CA GLU A 153 17.80 7.78 -49.27
C GLU A 153 17.51 7.17 -47.89
N ALA A 154 17.72 5.86 -47.73
CA ALA A 154 17.55 5.18 -46.46
C ALA A 154 18.62 5.59 -45.46
N GLU A 155 19.88 5.70 -45.92
CA GLU A 155 21.00 6.18 -45.12
C GLU A 155 20.84 7.64 -44.70
N ALA A 156 20.34 8.50 -45.60
CA ALA A 156 20.04 9.90 -45.28
C ALA A 156 18.93 10.01 -44.22
N LEU A 157 17.87 9.19 -44.34
CA LEU A 157 16.75 9.18 -43.39
C LEU A 157 17.19 8.63 -42.03
N LEU A 158 17.97 7.56 -42.01
CA LEU A 158 18.58 7.01 -40.79
C LEU A 158 19.52 8.02 -40.12
N LYS A 159 20.33 8.73 -40.91
CA LYS A 159 21.18 9.80 -40.39
C LYS A 159 20.36 10.93 -39.74
N SER A 160 19.21 11.27 -40.32
CA SER A 160 18.31 12.30 -39.78
C SER A 160 17.56 11.84 -38.53
N SER A 161 17.14 10.58 -38.45
CA SER A 161 16.40 10.05 -37.28
C SER A 161 17.29 9.89 -36.05
N HIS A 162 18.59 9.65 -36.25
CA HIS A 162 19.58 9.60 -35.18
C HIS A 162 20.12 10.98 -34.77
N ALA A 163 19.78 12.05 -35.51
CA ALA A 163 20.23 13.40 -35.21
C ALA A 163 19.30 14.05 -34.17
N PHE A 164 19.88 14.65 -33.13
CA PHE A 164 19.14 15.45 -32.17
C PHE A 164 19.73 16.86 -32.06
N ILE A 165 18.91 17.79 -31.58
CA ILE A 165 19.31 19.17 -31.38
C ILE A 165 20.28 19.22 -30.20
N SER A 166 21.52 19.60 -30.47
CA SER A 166 22.58 19.72 -29.48
C SER A 166 22.71 21.16 -29.02
N GLU A 167 23.03 21.34 -27.74
CA GLU A 167 23.30 22.66 -27.15
C GLU A 167 24.50 23.35 -27.81
N SER A 168 25.43 22.58 -28.37
CA SER A 168 26.61 23.07 -29.10
C SER A 168 26.25 23.88 -30.37
N SER A 169 25.00 23.76 -30.84
CA SER A 169 24.46 24.49 -31.99
C SER A 169 23.58 25.69 -31.59
N ALA A 170 23.49 26.05 -30.31
CA ALA A 170 22.55 27.05 -29.81
C ALA A 170 21.09 26.77 -30.22
N GLY A 171 20.72 25.49 -30.37
CA GLY A 171 19.38 25.04 -30.72
C GLY A 171 18.97 25.19 -32.19
N ARG A 172 19.88 25.62 -33.08
CA ARG A 172 19.52 25.95 -34.48
C ARG A 172 19.66 24.79 -35.47
N MET A 173 20.51 23.80 -35.19
CA MET A 173 20.80 22.68 -36.08
C MET A 173 20.84 21.37 -35.29
N ALA A 174 20.32 20.29 -35.88
CA ALA A 174 20.49 18.94 -35.37
C ALA A 174 21.88 18.42 -35.75
N SER A 175 22.87 18.72 -34.91
CA SER A 175 24.28 18.46 -35.22
C SER A 175 24.84 17.18 -34.60
N GLU A 176 24.18 16.59 -33.61
CA GLU A 176 24.74 15.50 -32.81
C GLU A 176 23.99 14.18 -33.05
N LYS A 177 24.75 13.08 -33.13
CA LYS A 177 24.21 11.74 -33.39
C LYS A 177 24.10 10.95 -32.10
N ARG A 178 22.96 10.29 -31.90
CA ARG A 178 22.79 9.29 -30.84
C ARG A 178 23.59 8.04 -31.20
N ARG A 179 24.57 7.69 -30.36
CA ARG A 179 25.35 6.45 -30.47
C ARG A 179 24.47 5.22 -30.29
#